data_AF-A0A945CKG0-F1
#
_entry.id   AF-A0A945CKG0-F1
#
_cell.length_a   1.000
_cell.length_b   1.000
_cell.length_c   1.000
_cell.angle_alpha   90.00
_cell.angle_beta   90.00
_cell.angle_gamma   90.00
#
_symmetry.space_group_name_H-M   'P 1'
#
loop_
_entity.id
_entity.type
_entity.pdbx_description
1 polymer ?
#
loop_
_entity_poly.entity_id
_entity_poly.type
_entity_poly.pdbx_seq_one_letter_code
_entity_poly.pdbx_strand_id
1 'polypeptide(L)'
;MKILTAGFVLGLAVLAGAERPVVTLRGEAAHLSIDLAGGGIVDFHLTPDGVNPLKWEGEGGELEPRNRAHFLCLDRVGRPSQAELARGMPFHGEAGRGMWTLVREPETVGATVVAEMAAELPLAGMRVERFVRLQGKHFAVREEVTNQNALGRIYNMVQHPTIGPPFLEEGSLVDANARKGFMLSNPMPNPEEPAVYWPQALDEGMPVNLRRLVDDHDPQVVVYVIDDEYGWTTATTPKYGLLIGYIWKNAEYPWFRAWRHVRDGRPFARGLEFGTTGPGTPFGFLVDKGRIFGRALFDYIDAGETIGRSYLCFLAEVPTDFAGVGNLDYDGRQAVLTEWRGERQVTVDLGTWPE
;
A
#
# COMPACT_ATOMS: atom_id res chain seq x y z
N MET A 1 -48.11 -25.94 -48.30
CA MET A 1 -47.37 -26.07 -47.02
C MET A 1 -46.30 -24.98 -46.96
N LYS A 2 -46.61 -23.84 -46.35
CA LYS A 2 -45.64 -22.80 -45.97
C LYS A 2 -46.13 -22.21 -44.65
N ILE A 3 -45.42 -22.57 -43.59
CA ILE A 3 -45.68 -22.16 -42.22
C ILE A 3 -45.18 -20.72 -42.08
N LEU A 4 -46.04 -19.81 -41.60
CA LEU A 4 -45.63 -18.50 -41.11
C LEU A 4 -44.99 -18.71 -39.74
N THR A 5 -43.73 -18.30 -39.59
CA THR A 5 -43.08 -18.22 -38.29
C THR A 5 -43.11 -16.77 -37.83
N ALA A 6 -43.85 -16.51 -36.75
CA ALA A 6 -43.89 -15.23 -36.07
C ALA A 6 -42.52 -14.95 -35.43
N GLY A 7 -41.94 -13.79 -35.74
CA GLY A 7 -40.76 -13.28 -35.05
C GLY A 7 -41.16 -12.77 -33.67
N PHE A 8 -40.71 -13.45 -32.63
CA PHE A 8 -40.74 -12.94 -31.25
C PHE A 8 -39.54 -12.00 -31.08
N VAL A 9 -39.79 -10.70 -30.97
CA VAL A 9 -38.79 -9.74 -30.48
C VAL A 9 -38.83 -9.84 -28.95
N LEU A 10 -37.84 -10.51 -28.37
CA LEU A 10 -37.58 -10.38 -26.93
C LEU A 10 -36.74 -9.13 -26.74
N GLY A 11 -37.38 -8.05 -26.28
CA GLY A 11 -36.69 -6.84 -25.85
C GLY A 11 -35.76 -7.18 -24.68
N LEU A 12 -34.48 -6.84 -24.82
CA LEU A 12 -33.55 -6.83 -23.69
C LEU A 12 -34.04 -5.78 -22.69
N ALA A 13 -34.26 -6.22 -21.46
CA ALA A 13 -34.48 -5.36 -20.32
C ALA A 13 -33.26 -4.45 -20.08
N VAL A 14 -33.56 -3.21 -19.73
CA VAL A 14 -32.63 -2.11 -19.52
C VAL A 14 -32.28 -2.02 -18.02
N LEU A 15 -30.98 -1.80 -17.75
CA LEU A 15 -30.33 -1.23 -16.55
C LEU A 15 -30.37 -2.02 -15.23
N ALA A 16 -29.33 -2.84 -15.00
CA ALA A 16 -28.70 -2.93 -13.68
C ALA A 16 -27.65 -1.80 -13.58
N GLY A 17 -27.61 -1.08 -12.46
CA GLY A 17 -26.57 -0.06 -12.22
C GLY A 17 -25.20 -0.70 -12.33
N ALA A 18 -24.29 -0.10 -13.08
CA ALA A 18 -22.93 -0.60 -13.17
C ALA A 18 -22.24 -0.42 -11.81
N GLU A 19 -21.75 -1.50 -11.22
CA GLU A 19 -20.97 -1.50 -9.99
C GLU A 19 -19.49 -1.70 -10.29
N ARG A 20 -18.62 -1.30 -9.37
CA ARG A 20 -17.18 -1.53 -9.50
C ARG A 20 -16.89 -3.04 -9.38
N PRO A 21 -16.03 -3.61 -10.22
CA PRO A 21 -15.66 -5.02 -10.12
C PRO A 21 -14.79 -5.26 -8.88
N VAL A 22 -15.31 -6.02 -7.90
CA VAL A 22 -14.62 -6.33 -6.65
C VAL A 22 -14.46 -7.84 -6.49
N VAL A 23 -13.26 -8.26 -6.08
CA VAL A 23 -12.92 -9.64 -5.74
C VAL A 23 -12.85 -9.75 -4.23
N THR A 24 -13.59 -10.69 -3.64
CA THR A 24 -13.63 -10.88 -2.18
C THR A 24 -13.09 -12.25 -1.81
N LEU A 25 -12.09 -12.28 -0.92
CA LEU A 25 -11.58 -13.49 -0.28
C LEU A 25 -12.22 -13.57 1.12
N ARG A 26 -12.96 -14.65 1.38
CA ARG A 26 -13.68 -14.85 2.64
C ARG A 26 -13.00 -15.92 3.49
N GLY A 27 -12.16 -15.47 4.42
CA GLY A 27 -11.55 -16.35 5.42
C GLY A 27 -12.47 -16.60 6.62
N GLU A 28 -12.05 -17.48 7.51
CA GLU A 28 -12.80 -17.80 8.73
C GLU A 28 -12.78 -16.66 9.76
N ALA A 29 -11.66 -15.94 9.87
CA ALA A 29 -11.46 -14.89 10.89
C ALA A 29 -11.41 -13.47 10.30
N ALA A 30 -11.27 -13.33 8.99
CA ALA A 30 -11.17 -12.05 8.30
C ALA A 30 -11.70 -12.11 6.87
N HIS A 31 -12.12 -10.95 6.36
CA HIS A 31 -12.46 -10.73 4.97
C HIS A 31 -11.47 -9.77 4.34
N LEU A 32 -11.19 -9.99 3.05
CA LEU A 32 -10.36 -9.14 2.22
C LEU A 32 -11.08 -8.84 0.91
N SER A 33 -11.16 -7.57 0.49
CA SER A 33 -11.72 -7.21 -0.82
C SER A 33 -10.75 -6.35 -1.63
N ILE A 34 -10.68 -6.64 -2.93
CA ILE A 34 -9.80 -5.98 -3.90
C ILE A 34 -10.66 -5.41 -5.02
N ASP A 35 -10.55 -4.11 -5.24
CA ASP A 35 -11.21 -3.39 -6.33
C ASP A 35 -10.37 -3.53 -7.59
N LEU A 36 -10.87 -4.23 -8.60
CA LEU A 36 -10.15 -4.43 -9.87
C LEU A 36 -10.01 -3.13 -10.66
N ALA A 37 -10.84 -2.11 -10.40
CA ALA A 37 -10.67 -0.79 -11.01
C ALA A 37 -9.58 0.02 -10.27
N GLY A 38 -8.31 -0.35 -10.49
CA GLY A 38 -7.12 0.24 -9.86
C GLY A 38 -6.37 -0.71 -8.92
N GLY A 39 -6.86 -1.93 -8.74
CA GLY A 39 -6.17 -2.99 -7.97
C GLY A 39 -5.97 -2.66 -6.50
N GLY A 40 -6.79 -1.76 -5.93
CA GLY A 40 -6.68 -1.38 -4.53
C GLY A 40 -7.22 -2.48 -3.62
N ILE A 41 -6.50 -2.83 -2.56
CA ILE A 41 -7.08 -3.57 -1.42
C ILE A 41 -7.91 -2.56 -0.64
N VAL A 42 -9.23 -2.64 -0.80
CA VAL A 42 -10.20 -1.64 -0.32
C VAL A 42 -10.86 -2.01 0.99
N ASP A 43 -10.72 -3.27 1.41
CA ASP A 43 -11.30 -3.77 2.65
C ASP A 43 -10.46 -4.90 3.23
N PHE A 44 -10.12 -4.78 4.51
CA PHE A 44 -9.55 -5.87 5.30
C PHE A 44 -10.03 -5.73 6.75
N HIS A 45 -10.91 -6.62 7.19
CA HIS A 45 -11.51 -6.56 8.53
C HIS A 45 -11.71 -7.95 9.15
N LEU A 46 -11.77 -7.99 10.48
CA LEU A 46 -12.10 -9.21 11.24
C LEU A 46 -13.60 -9.53 11.15
N THR A 47 -13.97 -10.79 11.02
CA THR A 47 -15.37 -11.23 11.01
C THR A 47 -15.99 -11.25 12.41
N PRO A 48 -17.32 -11.11 12.57
CA PRO A 48 -18.31 -10.89 11.50
C PRO A 48 -18.43 -9.43 11.02
N ASP A 49 -18.23 -8.44 11.91
CA ASP A 49 -18.52 -7.03 11.65
C ASP A 49 -17.37 -6.10 12.12
N GLY A 50 -16.14 -6.41 11.73
CA GLY A 50 -14.95 -5.66 12.11
C GLY A 50 -14.82 -4.30 11.42
N VAL A 51 -14.00 -3.42 12.01
CA VAL A 51 -13.65 -2.14 11.40
C VAL A 51 -12.57 -2.35 10.35
N ASN A 52 -12.80 -1.83 9.13
CA ASN A 52 -11.79 -1.77 8.08
C ASN A 52 -10.83 -0.58 8.31
N PRO A 53 -9.54 -0.81 8.51
CA PRO A 53 -8.56 0.28 8.63
C PRO A 53 -8.29 0.99 7.31
N LEU A 54 -8.37 0.29 6.19
CA LEU A 54 -7.91 0.75 4.88
C LEU A 54 -8.99 1.58 4.19
N LYS A 55 -8.76 2.89 4.12
CA LYS A 55 -9.73 3.81 3.53
C LYS A 55 -9.09 5.09 3.07
N TRP A 56 -9.20 5.32 1.77
CA TRP A 56 -8.92 6.59 1.11
C TRP A 56 -9.34 6.47 -0.36
N GLU A 57 -9.67 7.57 -1.01
CA GLU A 57 -9.96 7.59 -2.44
C GLU A 57 -9.25 8.75 -3.10
N GLY A 58 -8.51 8.45 -4.17
CA GLY A 58 -7.95 9.45 -5.07
C GLY A 58 -9.00 10.01 -6.04
N GLU A 59 -8.58 10.95 -6.86
CA GLU A 59 -9.44 11.59 -7.86
C GLU A 59 -9.86 10.62 -8.98
N GLY A 60 -11.15 10.66 -9.33
CA GLY A 60 -11.72 9.93 -10.47
C GLY A 60 -13.24 9.81 -10.35
N GLY A 61 -13.89 9.48 -11.47
CA GLY A 61 -15.32 9.16 -11.50
C GLY A 61 -15.65 7.88 -10.74
N GLU A 62 -16.91 7.72 -10.33
CA GLU A 62 -17.38 6.64 -9.45
C GLU A 62 -16.97 5.23 -9.91
N LEU A 63 -17.04 4.97 -11.21
CA LEU A 63 -16.70 3.68 -11.83
C LEU A 63 -15.32 3.65 -12.49
N GLU A 64 -14.61 4.79 -12.53
CA GLU A 64 -13.29 4.87 -13.16
C GLU A 64 -12.21 4.25 -12.27
N PRO A 65 -11.21 3.56 -12.86
CA PRO A 65 -10.03 3.14 -12.12
C PRO A 65 -9.33 4.30 -11.42
N ARG A 66 -9.10 4.15 -10.12
CA ARG A 66 -8.43 5.17 -9.30
C ARG A 66 -7.75 4.54 -8.09
N ASN A 67 -6.74 5.23 -7.58
CA ASN A 67 -6.06 4.86 -6.35
C ASN A 67 -7.05 4.85 -5.18
N ARG A 68 -7.13 3.74 -4.44
CA ARG A 68 -7.99 3.62 -3.26
C ARG A 68 -7.29 2.80 -2.19
N ALA A 69 -7.49 3.20 -0.93
CA ALA A 69 -7.09 2.45 0.26
C ALA A 69 -5.62 1.97 0.20
N HIS A 70 -5.33 0.68 0.04
CA HIS A 70 -3.99 0.19 -0.27
C HIS A 70 -3.85 -0.08 -1.77
N PHE A 71 -3.19 0.83 -2.48
CA PHE A 71 -2.93 0.71 -3.92
C PHE A 71 -1.44 0.58 -4.23
N LEU A 72 -1.14 0.06 -5.41
CA LEU A 72 0.22 -0.10 -5.91
C LEU A 72 0.63 1.12 -6.75
N CYS A 73 1.76 1.73 -6.41
CA CYS A 73 2.47 2.63 -7.29
C CYS A 73 3.53 1.81 -8.04
N LEU A 74 3.44 1.73 -9.36
CA LEU A 74 4.35 0.92 -10.18
C LEU A 74 4.83 1.74 -11.38
N ASP A 75 6.06 1.46 -11.84
CA ASP A 75 6.95 2.35 -12.60
C ASP A 75 7.50 3.50 -11.74
N ARG A 76 6.65 4.17 -10.96
CA ARG A 76 7.04 5.35 -10.18
C ARG A 76 6.13 5.58 -8.98
N VAL A 77 6.58 6.48 -8.11
CA VAL A 77 5.75 7.10 -7.08
C VAL A 77 5.83 8.62 -7.22
N GLY A 78 4.72 9.31 -6.93
CA GLY A 78 4.64 10.75 -7.09
C GLY A 78 4.48 11.19 -8.55
N ARG A 79 4.96 12.39 -8.86
CA ARG A 79 4.69 13.03 -10.16
C ARG A 79 5.60 12.52 -11.28
N PRO A 80 5.08 12.36 -12.50
CA PRO A 80 5.91 12.30 -13.70
C PRO A 80 6.60 13.64 -14.00
N SER A 81 7.55 13.64 -14.93
CA SER A 81 8.02 14.89 -15.53
C SER A 81 6.90 15.58 -16.32
N GLN A 82 7.05 16.87 -16.61
CA GLN A 82 6.08 17.60 -17.44
C GLN A 82 5.94 16.98 -18.84
N ALA A 83 7.04 16.48 -19.41
CA ALA A 83 7.03 15.83 -20.72
C ALA A 83 6.30 14.48 -20.72
N GLU A 84 6.43 13.69 -19.66
CA GLU A 84 5.72 12.42 -19.49
C GLU A 84 4.24 12.65 -19.16
N LEU A 85 3.93 13.66 -18.33
CA LEU A 85 2.54 14.06 -18.03
C LEU A 85 1.81 14.45 -19.31
N ALA A 86 2.44 15.25 -20.18
CA ALA A 86 1.90 15.63 -21.49
C ALA A 86 1.68 14.44 -22.44
N ARG A 87 2.24 13.26 -22.11
CA ARG A 87 2.07 12.00 -22.85
C ARG A 87 1.16 11.01 -22.12
N GLY A 88 0.48 11.46 -21.05
CA GLY A 88 -0.53 10.69 -20.36
C GLY A 88 -0.03 9.83 -19.20
N MET A 89 1.26 9.88 -18.84
CA MET A 89 1.73 9.19 -17.64
C MET A 89 1.05 9.77 -16.39
N PRO A 90 0.32 8.96 -15.61
CA PRO A 90 -0.36 9.46 -14.41
C PRO A 90 0.59 9.64 -13.22
N PHE A 91 0.10 10.36 -12.21
CA PHE A 91 0.70 10.39 -10.88
C PHE A 91 0.66 8.97 -10.27
N HIS A 92 1.75 8.53 -9.64
CA HIS A 92 1.97 7.16 -9.13
C HIS A 92 2.00 6.03 -10.19
N GLY A 93 2.07 6.36 -11.48
CA GLY A 93 2.10 5.36 -12.55
C GLY A 93 0.77 4.66 -12.77
N GLU A 94 0.77 3.67 -13.66
CA GLU A 94 -0.46 3.16 -14.30
C GLU A 94 -1.23 2.13 -13.46
N ALA A 95 -0.59 1.43 -12.52
CA ALA A 95 -1.21 0.31 -11.79
C ALA A 95 -2.52 0.68 -11.10
N GLY A 96 -2.60 1.86 -10.48
CA GLY A 96 -3.83 2.34 -9.84
C GLY A 96 -4.81 3.08 -10.76
N ARG A 97 -4.47 3.22 -12.05
CA ARG A 97 -5.27 3.87 -13.08
C ARG A 97 -5.77 2.91 -14.17
N GLY A 98 -5.35 1.65 -14.12
CA GLY A 98 -5.77 0.59 -15.03
C GLY A 98 -6.85 -0.33 -14.43
N MET A 99 -7.53 -1.06 -15.30
CA MET A 99 -8.35 -2.19 -14.89
C MET A 99 -7.47 -3.43 -14.69
N TRP A 100 -7.58 -4.06 -13.53
CA TRP A 100 -6.97 -5.34 -13.24
C TRP A 100 -7.87 -6.47 -13.74
N THR A 101 -7.25 -7.50 -14.26
CA THR A 101 -7.95 -8.72 -14.70
C THR A 101 -7.80 -9.78 -13.63
N LEU A 102 -8.91 -10.41 -13.26
CA LEU A 102 -8.88 -11.61 -12.42
C LEU A 102 -8.34 -12.78 -13.24
N VAL A 103 -7.20 -13.32 -12.83
CA VAL A 103 -6.53 -14.46 -13.48
C VAL A 103 -7.04 -15.77 -12.89
N ARG A 104 -7.23 -15.81 -11.57
CA ARG A 104 -7.79 -16.94 -10.84
C ARG A 104 -8.82 -16.46 -9.84
N GLU A 105 -10.02 -17.01 -9.96
CA GLU A 105 -11.12 -16.81 -9.00
C GLU A 105 -10.69 -17.19 -7.58
N PRO A 106 -11.22 -16.50 -6.54
CA PRO A 106 -10.97 -16.89 -5.16
C PRO A 106 -11.30 -18.36 -4.89
N GLU A 107 -10.33 -19.09 -4.38
CA GLU A 107 -10.46 -20.52 -4.07
C GLU A 107 -9.95 -20.81 -2.66
N THR A 108 -10.71 -21.62 -1.92
CA THR A 108 -10.28 -22.12 -0.61
C THR A 108 -9.40 -23.35 -0.78
N VAL A 109 -8.13 -23.25 -0.35
CA VAL A 109 -7.16 -24.34 -0.32
C VAL A 109 -6.76 -24.58 1.13
N GLY A 110 -7.33 -25.62 1.75
CA GLY A 110 -7.16 -25.87 3.18
C GLY A 110 -7.74 -24.73 4.02
N ALA A 111 -6.92 -24.09 4.85
CA ALA A 111 -7.29 -22.94 5.69
C ALA A 111 -7.01 -21.57 5.03
N THR A 112 -6.55 -21.58 3.77
CA THR A 112 -6.15 -20.37 3.04
C THR A 112 -7.13 -20.11 1.90
N VAL A 113 -7.49 -18.86 1.66
CA VAL A 113 -8.17 -18.43 0.44
C VAL A 113 -7.16 -17.75 -0.47
N VAL A 114 -7.07 -18.17 -1.72
CA VAL A 114 -6.10 -17.67 -2.70
C VAL A 114 -6.80 -16.99 -3.87
N ALA A 115 -6.19 -15.94 -4.42
CA ALA A 115 -6.65 -15.29 -5.65
C ALA A 115 -5.45 -14.74 -6.43
N GLU A 116 -5.61 -14.66 -7.75
CA GLU A 116 -4.55 -14.18 -8.65
C GLU A 116 -5.13 -13.17 -9.63
N MET A 117 -4.42 -12.07 -9.86
CA MET A 117 -4.87 -10.97 -10.70
C MET A 117 -3.69 -10.29 -11.38
N ALA A 118 -3.93 -9.60 -12.48
CA ALA A 118 -2.87 -8.94 -13.23
C ALA A 118 -3.30 -7.57 -13.78
N ALA A 119 -2.33 -6.71 -14.07
CA ALA A 119 -2.54 -5.45 -14.78
C ALA A 119 -1.45 -5.22 -15.83
N GLU A 120 -1.86 -4.65 -16.96
CA GLU A 120 -0.98 -4.17 -18.02
C GLU A 120 -0.77 -2.65 -17.85
N LEU A 121 0.49 -2.23 -17.97
CA LEU A 121 0.92 -0.84 -17.86
C LEU A 121 1.54 -0.43 -19.21
N PRO A 122 0.72 -0.04 -20.21
CA PRO A 122 1.18 0.13 -21.59
C PRO A 122 2.17 1.28 -21.79
N LEU A 123 2.09 2.38 -21.02
CA LEU A 123 3.07 3.46 -21.11
C LEU A 123 4.42 3.05 -20.50
N ALA A 124 4.40 2.28 -19.42
CA ALA A 124 5.60 1.72 -18.82
C ALA A 124 6.13 0.49 -19.60
N GLY A 125 5.31 -0.14 -20.44
CA GLY A 125 5.62 -1.43 -21.05
C GLY A 125 5.93 -2.48 -19.98
N MET A 126 5.09 -2.53 -18.94
CA MET A 126 5.22 -3.46 -17.82
C MET A 126 3.93 -4.24 -17.62
N ARG A 127 4.06 -5.42 -17.05
CA ARG A 127 2.94 -6.20 -16.53
C ARG A 127 3.22 -6.57 -15.09
N VAL A 128 2.18 -6.50 -14.25
CA VAL A 128 2.25 -7.00 -12.88
C VAL A 128 1.25 -8.12 -12.68
N GLU A 129 1.70 -9.20 -12.05
CA GLU A 129 0.86 -10.26 -11.48
C GLU A 129 0.88 -10.16 -9.97
N ARG A 130 -0.29 -10.30 -9.34
CA ARG A 130 -0.46 -10.30 -7.90
C ARG A 130 -1.06 -11.61 -7.46
N PHE A 131 -0.38 -12.26 -6.53
CA PHE A 131 -0.79 -13.47 -5.84
C PHE A 131 -1.15 -13.10 -4.40
N VAL A 132 -2.40 -13.39 -4.01
CA VAL A 132 -2.92 -13.04 -2.70
C VAL A 132 -3.29 -14.32 -1.94
N ARG A 133 -2.89 -14.40 -0.68
CA ARG A 133 -3.23 -15.51 0.22
C ARG A 133 -3.78 -14.93 1.52
N LEU A 134 -5.04 -15.21 1.83
CA LEU A 134 -5.68 -14.85 3.10
C LEU A 134 -5.75 -16.08 4.01
N GLN A 135 -5.23 -15.96 5.23
CA GLN A 135 -5.27 -17.04 6.23
C GLN A 135 -5.43 -16.46 7.63
N GLY A 136 -6.44 -16.91 8.37
CA GLY A 136 -6.73 -16.38 9.71
C GLY A 136 -6.95 -14.86 9.69
N LYS A 137 -6.12 -14.12 10.44
CA LYS A 137 -6.17 -12.66 10.59
C LYS A 137 -5.06 -11.93 9.81
N HIS A 138 -4.42 -12.60 8.85
CA HIS A 138 -3.38 -12.01 8.01
C HIS A 138 -3.58 -12.36 6.54
N PHE A 139 -3.01 -11.55 5.66
CA PHE A 139 -2.83 -11.89 4.27
C PHE A 139 -1.40 -11.64 3.81
N ALA A 140 -0.97 -12.43 2.84
CA ALA A 140 0.30 -12.32 2.16
C ALA A 140 0.07 -11.90 0.71
N VAL A 141 0.92 -11.02 0.21
CA VAL A 141 0.94 -10.61 -1.19
C VAL A 141 2.33 -10.87 -1.76
N ARG A 142 2.37 -11.50 -2.92
CA ARG A 142 3.51 -11.49 -3.82
C ARG A 142 3.10 -10.81 -5.12
N GLU A 143 3.96 -9.95 -5.63
CA GLU A 143 3.79 -9.29 -6.90
C GLU A 143 5.00 -9.54 -7.79
N GLU A 144 4.75 -9.95 -9.03
CA GLU A 144 5.76 -10.19 -10.04
C GLU A 144 5.61 -9.17 -11.16
N VAL A 145 6.64 -8.32 -11.31
CA VAL A 145 6.68 -7.27 -12.33
C VAL A 145 7.56 -7.73 -13.47
N THR A 146 7.01 -7.78 -14.67
CA THR A 146 7.72 -8.11 -15.90
C THR A 146 7.90 -6.89 -16.77
N ASN A 147 9.13 -6.63 -17.21
CA ASN A 147 9.40 -5.63 -18.23
C ASN A 147 9.14 -6.21 -19.62
N GLN A 148 8.08 -5.77 -20.28
CA GLN A 148 7.69 -6.23 -21.61
C GLN A 148 8.39 -5.44 -22.74
N ASN A 149 9.22 -4.45 -22.41
CA ASN A 149 9.97 -3.71 -23.41
C ASN A 149 11.16 -4.53 -23.95
N ALA A 150 11.60 -4.18 -25.16
CA ALA A 150 12.78 -4.77 -25.78
C ALA A 150 14.12 -4.33 -25.14
N LEU A 151 14.09 -3.34 -24.24
CA LEU A 151 15.26 -2.78 -23.57
C LEU A 151 15.01 -2.75 -22.05
N GLY A 152 16.07 -2.93 -21.27
CA GLY A 152 16.03 -2.70 -19.84
C GLY A 152 15.83 -1.22 -19.48
N ARG A 153 15.31 -0.99 -18.28
CA ARG A 153 14.98 0.35 -17.78
C ARG A 153 15.08 0.43 -16.28
N ILE A 154 15.17 1.66 -15.78
CA ILE A 154 14.92 1.92 -14.36
C ILE A 154 13.43 1.93 -14.07
N TYR A 155 13.06 1.60 -12.84
CA TYR A 155 11.70 1.66 -12.35
C TYR A 155 11.66 1.82 -10.84
N ASN A 156 10.47 2.07 -10.32
CA ASN A 156 10.18 2.06 -8.91
C ASN A 156 8.85 1.37 -8.61
N MET A 157 8.74 0.86 -7.39
CA MET A 157 7.58 0.17 -6.87
C MET A 157 7.35 0.56 -5.42
N VAL A 158 6.15 1.06 -5.09
CA VAL A 158 5.79 1.49 -3.75
C VAL A 158 4.40 0.96 -3.42
N GLN A 159 4.29 0.24 -2.30
CA GLN A 159 3.01 -0.08 -1.69
C GLN A 159 2.50 1.15 -0.96
N HIS A 160 1.25 1.53 -1.21
CA HIS A 160 0.64 2.72 -0.62
C HIS A 160 -0.57 2.40 0.27
N PRO A 161 -0.41 1.61 1.36
CA PRO A 161 -1.50 1.41 2.31
C PRO A 161 -1.92 2.73 2.93
N THR A 162 -3.21 3.04 2.84
CA THR A 162 -3.76 4.26 3.41
C THR A 162 -4.87 3.93 4.39
N ILE A 163 -4.68 4.32 5.65
CA ILE A 163 -5.72 4.23 6.66
C ILE A 163 -6.55 5.51 6.69
N GLY A 164 -7.83 5.39 7.06
CA GLY A 164 -8.75 6.51 7.15
C GLY A 164 -9.91 6.28 8.13
N PRO A 165 -10.78 7.29 8.36
CA PRO A 165 -11.89 7.18 9.30
C PRO A 165 -12.94 6.10 8.89
N PRO A 166 -13.49 5.31 9.82
CA PRO A 166 -13.52 5.60 11.25
C PRO A 166 -12.30 5.09 12.01
N PHE A 167 -11.50 4.19 11.44
CA PHE A 167 -10.33 3.63 12.11
C PHE A 167 -9.29 4.70 12.46
N LEU A 168 -8.96 5.58 11.52
CA LEU A 168 -8.05 6.70 11.77
C LEU A 168 -8.78 7.81 12.55
N GLU A 169 -8.27 8.14 13.73
CA GLU A 169 -8.74 9.21 14.60
C GLU A 169 -7.57 9.82 15.40
N GLU A 170 -7.81 10.84 16.22
CA GLU A 170 -6.74 11.61 16.91
C GLU A 170 -5.92 10.75 17.90
N GLY A 171 -6.54 9.74 18.49
CA GLY A 171 -5.91 8.74 19.36
C GLY A 171 -5.16 7.62 18.63
N SER A 172 -5.23 7.58 17.29
CA SER A 172 -4.48 6.59 16.50
C SER A 172 -2.98 6.80 16.62
N LEU A 173 -2.23 5.69 16.66
CA LEU A 173 -0.77 5.67 16.78
C LEU A 173 -0.18 4.92 15.59
N VAL A 174 0.78 5.54 14.90
CA VAL A 174 1.60 4.87 13.87
C VAL A 174 2.99 4.63 14.41
N ASP A 175 3.48 3.40 14.25
CA ASP A 175 4.79 2.95 14.69
C ASP A 175 5.52 2.25 13.53
N ALA A 176 6.86 2.29 13.53
CA ALA A 176 7.72 1.67 12.53
C ALA A 176 9.13 1.47 13.08
N ASN A 177 9.92 0.54 12.50
CA ASN A 177 11.38 0.46 12.72
C ASN A 177 12.18 1.37 11.78
N ALA A 178 11.54 2.43 11.27
CA ALA A 178 12.20 3.50 10.56
C ALA A 178 13.35 4.09 11.40
N ARG A 179 14.43 4.53 10.73
CA ARG A 179 15.61 5.10 11.38
C ARG A 179 15.84 6.54 10.92
N LYS A 180 16.89 6.76 10.14
CA LYS A 180 17.27 8.08 9.63
C LYS A 180 16.35 8.49 8.48
N GLY A 181 15.95 9.74 8.43
CA GLY A 181 14.98 10.22 7.47
C GLY A 181 15.13 11.68 7.10
N PHE A 182 14.24 12.12 6.22
CA PHE A 182 14.19 13.45 5.65
C PHE A 182 12.77 13.83 5.23
N MET A 183 12.48 15.13 5.19
CA MET A 183 11.14 15.65 4.86
C MET A 183 11.08 16.03 3.39
N LEU A 184 10.02 15.64 2.68
CA LEU A 184 9.88 16.00 1.26
C LEU A 184 9.58 17.48 1.02
N SER A 185 9.23 18.22 2.09
CA SER A 185 9.10 19.68 2.05
C SER A 185 10.44 20.39 1.84
N ASN A 186 11.58 19.76 2.15
CA ASN A 186 12.89 20.34 1.89
C ASN A 186 13.26 20.18 0.41
N PRO A 187 13.29 21.28 -0.37
CA PRO A 187 13.58 21.19 -1.79
C PRO A 187 15.07 20.92 -2.04
N MET A 188 15.38 20.60 -3.30
CA MET A 188 16.71 20.22 -3.76
C MET A 188 17.80 21.27 -3.56
N PRO A 189 19.10 20.86 -3.55
CA PRO A 189 19.63 19.52 -3.86
C PRO A 189 19.84 18.55 -2.67
N ASN A 190 19.61 19.02 -1.46
CA ASN A 190 19.96 18.31 -0.22
C ASN A 190 18.69 18.00 0.61
N PRO A 191 17.76 17.17 0.10
CA PRO A 191 16.57 16.82 0.86
C PRO A 191 16.92 16.17 2.21
N GLU A 192 18.08 15.51 2.31
CA GLU A 192 18.61 14.92 3.54
C GLU A 192 19.08 15.92 4.62
N GLU A 193 19.02 17.22 4.36
CA GLU A 193 19.44 18.28 5.27
C GLU A 193 18.25 19.18 5.68
N PRO A 194 17.95 19.31 6.99
CA PRO A 194 18.43 18.48 8.08
C PRO A 194 17.90 17.04 8.01
N ALA A 195 18.69 16.10 8.51
CA ALA A 195 18.25 14.73 8.74
C ALA A 195 17.44 14.64 10.05
N VAL A 196 16.45 13.76 10.06
CA VAL A 196 15.60 13.47 11.21
C VAL A 196 15.67 11.98 11.56
N TYR A 197 15.15 11.59 12.73
CA TYR A 197 15.12 10.19 13.15
C TYR A 197 13.73 9.84 13.64
N TRP A 198 13.19 8.72 13.16
CA TRP A 198 11.88 8.26 13.57
C TRP A 198 11.80 8.13 15.11
N PRO A 199 10.69 8.56 15.74
CA PRO A 199 9.49 9.11 15.12
C PRO A 199 9.46 10.63 14.94
N GLN A 200 10.59 11.32 15.12
CA GLN A 200 10.66 12.77 15.01
C GLN A 200 10.84 13.22 13.56
N ALA A 201 10.21 14.34 13.23
CA ALA A 201 10.45 15.17 12.06
C ALA A 201 10.56 16.63 12.49
N LEU A 202 10.74 17.54 11.53
CA LEU A 202 10.74 18.98 11.78
C LEU A 202 9.68 19.66 10.92
N ASP A 203 8.99 20.62 11.50
CA ASP A 203 8.19 21.62 10.78
C ASP A 203 8.66 23.01 11.20
N GLU A 204 9.13 23.82 10.25
CA GLU A 204 9.76 25.12 10.53
C GLU A 204 10.83 25.09 11.65
N GLY A 205 11.54 23.96 11.78
CA GLY A 205 12.55 23.72 12.82
C GLY A 205 12.00 23.24 14.17
N MET A 206 10.69 23.16 14.33
CA MET A 206 10.02 22.61 15.51
C MET A 206 9.84 21.10 15.39
N PRO A 207 10.08 20.31 16.47
CA PRO A 207 9.93 18.87 16.42
C PRO A 207 8.47 18.45 16.29
N VAL A 208 8.20 17.55 15.34
CA VAL A 208 6.89 16.93 15.13
C VAL A 208 7.00 15.43 15.38
N ASN A 209 6.18 14.90 16.28
CA ASN A 209 6.11 13.46 16.52
C ASN A 209 5.19 12.79 15.50
N LEU A 210 5.77 12.11 14.51
CA LEU A 210 5.04 11.46 13.43
C LEU A 210 4.20 10.27 13.85
N ARG A 211 4.33 9.75 15.09
CA ARG A 211 3.42 8.71 15.58
C ARG A 211 1.97 9.17 15.61
N ARG A 212 1.75 10.49 15.70
CA ARG A 212 0.43 11.09 15.89
C ARG A 212 0.02 11.91 14.67
N LEU A 213 -1.28 12.06 14.51
CA LEU A 213 -1.93 12.96 13.55
C LEU A 213 -3.17 13.50 14.24
N VAL A 214 -3.27 14.83 14.34
CA VAL A 214 -4.39 15.50 15.01
C VAL A 214 -5.04 16.46 14.01
N ASP A 215 -4.59 17.70 13.98
CA ASP A 215 -5.16 18.80 13.20
C ASP A 215 -4.15 19.42 12.22
N ASP A 216 -2.89 18.98 12.26
CA ASP A 216 -1.84 19.42 11.36
C ASP A 216 -1.18 18.23 10.64
N HIS A 217 -1.03 18.35 9.33
CA HIS A 217 -0.36 17.36 8.50
C HIS A 217 1.13 17.66 8.29
N ASP A 218 1.63 18.84 8.63
CA ASP A 218 2.99 19.26 8.29
C ASP A 218 4.08 18.74 9.24
N PRO A 219 5.25 18.32 8.71
CA PRO A 219 5.54 18.05 7.29
C PRO A 219 4.67 16.93 6.69
N GLN A 220 4.04 17.18 5.53
CA GLN A 220 3.07 16.28 4.92
C GLN A 220 3.60 14.86 4.63
N VAL A 221 4.85 14.75 4.16
CA VAL A 221 5.50 13.48 3.88
C VAL A 221 6.91 13.50 4.45
N VAL A 222 7.21 12.47 5.23
CA VAL A 222 8.57 12.22 5.73
C VAL A 222 8.99 10.81 5.37
N VAL A 223 10.23 10.68 4.92
CA VAL A 223 10.79 9.45 4.37
C VAL A 223 11.91 8.99 5.27
N TYR A 224 11.97 7.69 5.55
CA TYR A 224 12.97 7.07 6.40
C TYR A 224 13.56 5.83 5.73
N VAL A 225 14.81 5.52 6.10
CA VAL A 225 15.43 4.23 5.77
C VAL A 225 15.09 3.18 6.80
N ILE A 226 15.06 1.92 6.36
CA ILE A 226 15.03 0.73 7.20
C ILE A 226 16.44 0.12 7.25
N ASP A 227 16.89 -0.26 8.45
CA ASP A 227 18.22 -0.89 8.62
C ASP A 227 18.14 -2.38 8.94
N ASP A 228 17.03 -2.84 9.53
CA ASP A 228 16.83 -4.26 9.88
C ASP A 228 16.53 -5.11 8.63
N GLU A 229 16.59 -6.44 8.76
CA GLU A 229 16.29 -7.37 7.65
C GLU A 229 14.86 -7.18 7.12
N TYR A 230 13.91 -7.00 8.04
CA TYR A 230 12.51 -6.73 7.75
C TYR A 230 12.17 -5.29 8.13
N GLY A 231 11.50 -4.59 7.22
CA GLY A 231 10.80 -3.36 7.57
C GLY A 231 9.41 -3.70 8.12
N TRP A 232 8.95 -2.90 9.07
CA TRP A 232 7.58 -2.99 9.55
C TRP A 232 7.00 -1.62 9.88
N THR A 233 5.68 -1.54 9.78
CA THR A 233 4.90 -0.43 10.31
C THR A 233 3.57 -0.96 10.85
N THR A 234 3.08 -0.34 11.91
CA THR A 234 1.77 -0.64 12.48
C THR A 234 0.98 0.63 12.69
N ALA A 235 -0.34 0.56 12.53
CA ALA A 235 -1.25 1.56 13.02
C ALA A 235 -2.19 0.94 14.05
N THR A 236 -2.27 1.56 15.22
CA THR A 236 -3.12 1.15 16.33
C THR A 236 -4.20 2.21 16.54
N THR A 237 -5.45 1.78 16.67
CA THR A 237 -6.51 2.65 17.20
C THR A 237 -7.10 2.01 18.46
N PRO A 238 -6.64 2.42 19.66
CA PRO A 238 -7.04 1.79 20.91
C PRO A 238 -8.55 1.86 21.17
N LYS A 239 -9.24 2.89 20.67
CA LYS A 239 -10.71 3.01 20.71
C LYS A 239 -11.44 1.79 20.11
N TYR A 240 -10.86 1.18 19.08
CA TYR A 240 -11.41 -0.02 18.44
C TYR A 240 -10.75 -1.32 18.94
N GLY A 241 -9.79 -1.24 19.86
CA GLY A 241 -9.00 -2.38 20.29
C GLY A 241 -8.33 -3.10 19.10
N LEU A 242 -7.95 -2.35 18.06
CA LEU A 242 -7.51 -2.91 16.79
C LEU A 242 -6.19 -2.29 16.33
N LEU A 243 -5.34 -3.15 15.80
CA LEU A 243 -4.08 -2.81 15.14
C LEU A 243 -4.04 -3.44 13.75
N ILE A 244 -3.57 -2.68 12.77
CA ILE A 244 -3.13 -3.18 11.46
C ILE A 244 -1.60 -3.09 11.37
N GLY A 245 -0.95 -4.14 10.88
CA GLY A 245 0.50 -4.19 10.74
C GLY A 245 0.93 -4.69 9.37
N TYR A 246 2.06 -4.17 8.89
CA TYR A 246 2.72 -4.55 7.65
C TYR A 246 4.16 -5.00 7.94
N ILE A 247 4.62 -6.03 7.24
CA ILE A 247 6.01 -6.52 7.27
C ILE A 247 6.47 -6.76 5.83
N TRP A 248 7.69 -6.34 5.51
CA TRP A 248 8.31 -6.54 4.19
C TRP A 248 9.81 -6.79 4.32
N LYS A 249 10.45 -7.37 3.31
CA LYS A 249 11.91 -7.50 3.27
C LYS A 249 12.55 -6.17 2.91
N ASN A 250 13.50 -5.70 3.71
CA ASN A 250 14.27 -4.47 3.42
C ASN A 250 15.02 -4.57 2.09
N ALA A 251 15.54 -5.77 1.77
CA ALA A 251 16.19 -6.04 0.48
C ALA A 251 15.27 -5.78 -0.73
N GLU A 252 13.95 -5.87 -0.56
CA GLU A 252 12.97 -5.50 -1.58
C GLU A 252 12.59 -4.02 -1.41
N TYR A 253 12.14 -3.60 -0.24
CA TYR A 253 11.66 -2.23 -0.02
C TYR A 253 12.45 -1.52 1.08
N PRO A 254 13.53 -0.80 0.73
CA PRO A 254 14.42 -0.20 1.73
C PRO A 254 13.93 1.14 2.33
N TRP A 255 12.79 1.65 1.85
CA TRP A 255 12.24 2.93 2.25
C TRP A 255 10.88 2.80 2.91
N PHE A 256 10.65 3.59 3.95
CA PHE A 256 9.35 3.84 4.56
C PHE A 256 8.97 5.32 4.36
N ARG A 257 7.74 5.60 3.91
CA ARG A 257 7.20 6.95 3.72
C ARG A 257 5.96 7.12 4.58
N ALA A 258 6.01 8.09 5.49
CA ALA A 258 4.92 8.47 6.36
C ALA A 258 4.19 9.68 5.77
N TRP A 259 3.11 9.43 5.02
CA TRP A 259 2.25 10.49 4.51
C TRP A 259 1.10 10.80 5.48
N ARG A 260 0.76 12.08 5.61
CA ARG A 260 -0.26 12.60 6.51
C ARG A 260 -1.17 13.54 5.77
N HIS A 261 -2.45 13.44 6.05
CA HIS A 261 -3.42 14.36 5.48
C HIS A 261 -4.55 14.63 6.46
N VAL A 262 -4.76 15.92 6.71
CA VAL A 262 -5.82 16.46 7.54
C VAL A 262 -6.85 17.11 6.63
N ARG A 263 -8.12 16.93 6.97
CA ARG A 263 -9.24 17.63 6.34
C ARG A 263 -10.19 18.10 7.42
N ASP A 264 -10.64 19.35 7.31
CA ASP A 264 -11.54 19.98 8.29
C ASP A 264 -11.01 19.93 9.73
N GLY A 265 -9.69 20.10 9.90
CA GLY A 265 -9.01 20.10 11.19
C GLY A 265 -8.94 18.73 11.89
N ARG A 266 -9.17 17.63 11.17
CA ARG A 266 -9.11 16.25 11.72
C ARG A 266 -8.33 15.29 10.82
N PRO A 267 -7.83 14.16 11.37
CA PRO A 267 -7.18 13.13 10.58
C PRO A 267 -8.12 12.61 9.48
N PHE A 268 -7.69 12.69 8.22
CA PHE A 268 -8.50 12.22 7.10
C PHE A 268 -7.85 11.04 6.36
N ALA A 269 -6.53 11.06 6.19
CA ALA A 269 -5.80 9.94 5.63
C ALA A 269 -4.37 9.86 6.18
N ARG A 270 -3.85 8.64 6.27
CA ARG A 270 -2.49 8.39 6.71
C ARG A 270 -1.89 7.24 5.89
N GLY A 271 -0.82 7.54 5.16
CA GLY A 271 -0.05 6.57 4.39
C GLY A 271 0.96 5.83 5.26
N LEU A 272 1.00 4.50 5.11
CA LEU A 272 1.93 3.57 5.75
C LEU A 272 2.83 2.96 4.66
N GLU A 273 3.47 3.81 3.87
CA GLU A 273 3.97 3.45 2.54
C GLU A 273 5.37 2.87 2.63
N PHE A 274 5.66 1.86 1.82
CA PHE A 274 7.00 1.26 1.74
C PHE A 274 7.35 0.92 0.30
N GLY A 275 8.61 1.08 -0.08
CA GLY A 275 8.96 1.10 -1.49
C GLY A 275 10.45 1.04 -1.83
N THR A 276 10.72 0.94 -3.14
CA THR A 276 12.06 0.96 -3.74
C THR A 276 12.68 2.35 -3.77
N THR A 277 11.86 3.39 -3.55
CA THR A 277 12.31 4.78 -3.52
C THR A 277 11.63 5.55 -2.40
N GLY A 278 12.40 6.48 -1.83
CA GLY A 278 11.92 7.45 -0.86
C GLY A 278 11.18 8.64 -1.51
N PRO A 279 11.83 9.41 -2.39
CA PRO A 279 11.25 10.60 -2.99
C PRO A 279 10.33 10.30 -4.18
N GLY A 280 9.14 10.90 -4.19
CA GLY A 280 8.20 10.86 -5.31
C GLY A 280 8.51 11.87 -6.42
N THR A 281 9.68 11.73 -7.04
CA THR A 281 10.21 12.68 -8.04
C THR A 281 10.48 12.03 -9.40
N PRO A 282 10.53 12.81 -10.50
CA PRO A 282 10.82 12.27 -11.83
C PRO A 282 12.19 11.58 -11.94
N PHE A 283 12.32 10.61 -12.85
CA PHE A 283 13.53 9.80 -13.00
C PHE A 283 14.84 10.57 -13.20
N GLY A 284 14.83 11.69 -13.92
CA GLY A 284 16.04 12.49 -14.13
C GLY A 284 16.70 12.89 -12.80
N PHE A 285 15.89 13.31 -11.83
CA PHE A 285 16.36 13.57 -10.47
C PHE A 285 16.93 12.32 -9.82
N LEU A 286 16.20 11.21 -9.89
CA LEU A 286 16.55 9.99 -9.17
C LEU A 286 17.90 9.46 -9.66
N VAL A 287 18.14 9.55 -10.97
CA VAL A 287 19.41 9.21 -11.61
C VAL A 287 20.52 10.18 -11.19
N ASP A 288 20.29 11.49 -11.26
CA ASP A 288 21.30 12.50 -10.92
C ASP A 288 21.73 12.41 -9.45
N LYS A 289 20.76 12.21 -8.54
CA LYS A 289 21.03 12.05 -7.10
C LYS A 289 21.61 10.68 -6.78
N GLY A 290 21.11 9.63 -7.41
CA GLY A 290 21.53 8.23 -7.27
C GLY A 290 21.17 7.59 -5.93
N ARG A 291 21.55 8.24 -4.81
CA ARG A 291 21.39 7.73 -3.45
C ARG A 291 21.06 8.83 -2.45
N ILE A 292 20.29 8.46 -1.42
CA ILE A 292 20.13 9.25 -0.18
C ILE A 292 20.43 8.30 0.99
N PHE A 293 21.21 8.77 1.97
CA PHE A 293 21.68 7.94 3.10
C PHE A 293 22.28 6.59 2.68
N GLY A 294 22.95 6.54 1.52
CA GLY A 294 23.55 5.33 0.97
C GLY A 294 22.58 4.35 0.29
N ARG A 295 21.26 4.56 0.41
CA ARG A 295 20.22 3.72 -0.21
C ARG A 295 19.94 4.21 -1.65
N ALA A 296 19.72 3.27 -2.58
CA ALA A 296 19.38 3.59 -3.96
C ALA A 296 17.98 4.23 -4.07
N LEU A 297 17.78 5.05 -5.09
CA LEU A 297 16.51 5.77 -5.33
C LEU A 297 15.68 5.20 -6.49
N PHE A 298 16.19 4.15 -7.14
CA PHE A 298 15.56 3.44 -8.23
C PHE A 298 16.18 2.05 -8.34
N ASP A 299 15.41 1.13 -8.92
CA ASP A 299 15.91 -0.17 -9.34
C ASP A 299 16.01 -0.25 -10.86
N TYR A 300 16.69 -1.27 -11.36
CA TYR A 300 16.78 -1.62 -12.77
C TYR A 300 16.04 -2.94 -13.01
N ILE A 301 15.39 -3.06 -14.16
CA ILE A 301 14.78 -4.29 -14.65
C ILE A 301 15.13 -4.46 -16.14
N ASP A 302 15.72 -5.60 -16.49
CA ASP A 302 16.19 -5.86 -17.85
C ASP A 302 15.04 -6.21 -18.81
N ALA A 303 15.30 -6.27 -20.11
CA ALA A 303 14.32 -6.65 -21.12
C ALA A 303 13.80 -8.07 -20.89
N GLY A 304 12.49 -8.24 -20.73
CA GLY A 304 11.86 -9.53 -20.47
C GLY A 304 12.10 -10.10 -19.07
N GLU A 305 12.83 -9.37 -18.20
CA GLU A 305 13.06 -9.80 -16.82
C GLU A 305 11.77 -9.69 -15.99
N THR A 306 11.59 -10.64 -15.07
CA THR A 306 10.53 -10.62 -14.05
C THR A 306 11.16 -10.52 -12.67
N ILE A 307 10.74 -9.53 -11.88
CA ILE A 307 11.18 -9.31 -10.49
C ILE A 307 10.00 -9.51 -9.54
N GLY A 308 10.18 -10.41 -8.57
CA GLY A 308 9.20 -10.68 -7.52
C GLY A 308 9.46 -9.88 -6.25
N ARG A 309 8.39 -9.38 -5.62
CA ARG A 309 8.41 -8.69 -4.33
C ARG A 309 7.21 -9.08 -3.48
N SER A 310 7.31 -8.90 -2.18
CA SER A 310 6.37 -9.49 -1.24
C SER A 310 6.22 -8.70 0.05
N TYR A 311 5.04 -8.83 0.65
CA TYR A 311 4.77 -8.30 1.98
C TYR A 311 3.66 -9.10 2.68
N LEU A 312 3.60 -8.92 4.00
CA LEU A 312 2.55 -9.43 4.88
C LEU A 312 1.75 -8.25 5.43
N CYS A 313 0.46 -8.45 5.62
CA CYS A 313 -0.43 -7.55 6.35
C CYS A 313 -1.26 -8.35 7.35
N PHE A 314 -1.46 -7.84 8.56
CA PHE A 314 -2.22 -8.53 9.60
C PHE A 314 -3.06 -7.59 10.45
N LEU A 315 -4.11 -8.15 11.05
CA LEU A 315 -4.91 -7.51 12.10
C LEU A 315 -4.66 -8.21 13.43
N ALA A 316 -4.52 -7.42 14.48
CA ALA A 316 -4.43 -7.89 15.85
C ALA A 316 -5.42 -7.14 16.74
N GLU A 317 -6.07 -7.89 17.62
CA GLU A 317 -6.84 -7.31 18.72
C GLU A 317 -5.86 -6.88 19.81
N VAL A 318 -6.03 -5.67 20.32
CA VAL A 318 -5.18 -5.06 21.34
C VAL A 318 -6.03 -4.47 22.46
N PRO A 319 -5.51 -4.35 23.69
CA PRO A 319 -6.18 -3.65 24.77
C PRO A 319 -6.55 -2.20 24.39
N THR A 320 -7.64 -1.67 24.97
CA THR A 320 -8.12 -0.30 24.68
C THR A 320 -7.18 0.80 25.22
N ASP A 321 -6.20 0.42 26.03
CA ASP A 321 -5.14 1.28 26.57
C ASP A 321 -3.76 0.94 25.95
N PHE A 322 -3.72 0.20 24.82
CA PHE A 322 -2.48 -0.15 24.15
C PHE A 322 -1.75 1.09 23.60
N ALA A 323 -0.50 1.28 23.99
CA ALA A 323 0.31 2.48 23.74
C ALA A 323 1.04 2.46 22.38
N GLY A 324 0.59 1.61 21.46
CA GLY A 324 1.27 1.33 20.19
C GLY A 324 2.46 0.39 20.36
N VAL A 325 3.17 0.13 19.27
CA VAL A 325 4.21 -0.89 19.17
C VAL A 325 5.59 -0.26 19.28
N GLY A 326 6.33 -0.59 20.33
CA GLY A 326 7.72 -0.18 20.52
C GLY A 326 8.71 -1.03 19.73
N ASN A 327 8.42 -2.32 19.61
CA ASN A 327 9.23 -3.27 18.85
C ASN A 327 8.35 -4.36 18.22
N LEU A 328 8.76 -4.85 17.05
CA LEU A 328 8.18 -6.03 16.41
C LEU A 328 9.32 -6.96 16.03
N ASP A 329 9.35 -8.13 16.66
CA ASP A 329 10.27 -9.21 16.32
C ASP A 329 9.54 -10.23 15.43
N TYR A 330 10.06 -10.49 14.23
CA TYR A 330 9.50 -11.45 13.29
C TYR A 330 10.52 -12.55 12.99
N ASP A 331 10.13 -13.81 13.19
CA ASP A 331 11.01 -14.98 13.06
C ASP A 331 10.86 -15.74 11.73
N GLY A 332 10.13 -15.16 10.75
CA GLY A 332 9.77 -15.82 9.50
C GLY A 332 8.43 -16.57 9.56
N ARG A 333 7.79 -16.62 10.73
CA ARG A 333 6.47 -17.22 10.90
C ARG A 333 5.55 -16.43 11.82
N GLN A 334 6.07 -15.95 12.93
CA GLN A 334 5.33 -15.29 14.00
C GLN A 334 5.92 -13.90 14.24
N ALA A 335 5.04 -12.93 14.47
CA ALA A 335 5.42 -11.61 14.94
C ALA A 335 5.08 -11.45 16.43
N VAL A 336 6.04 -10.99 17.22
CA VAL A 336 5.86 -10.61 18.62
C VAL A 336 5.96 -9.09 18.72
N LEU A 337 4.82 -8.44 19.01
CA LEU A 337 4.70 -7.01 19.15
C LEU A 337 4.86 -6.65 20.62
N THR A 338 5.91 -5.90 20.95
CA THR A 338 6.13 -5.37 22.30
C THR A 338 5.63 -3.93 22.37
N GLU A 339 4.78 -3.64 23.36
CA GLU A 339 4.18 -2.31 23.55
C GLU A 339 5.21 -1.21 23.84
N TRP A 340 4.97 0.01 23.34
CA TRP A 340 5.87 1.16 23.55
C TRP A 340 6.05 1.53 25.04
N ARG A 341 5.01 1.36 25.85
CA ARG A 341 4.99 1.70 27.28
C ARG A 341 4.56 0.49 28.10
N GLY A 342 5.45 -0.48 28.27
CA GLY A 342 5.21 -1.61 29.15
C GLY A 342 5.95 -2.86 28.71
N GLU A 343 5.54 -3.98 29.29
CA GLU A 343 6.05 -5.32 28.96
C GLU A 343 4.96 -6.17 28.26
N ARG A 344 3.82 -5.57 27.91
CA ARG A 344 2.74 -6.29 27.22
C ARG A 344 3.20 -6.69 25.83
N GLN A 345 2.94 -7.95 25.50
CA GLN A 345 3.21 -8.53 24.19
C GLN A 345 1.93 -9.02 23.54
N VAL A 346 1.84 -8.80 22.23
CA VAL A 346 0.80 -9.36 21.37
C VAL A 346 1.49 -10.22 20.32
N THR A 347 1.09 -11.47 20.23
CA THR A 347 1.70 -12.43 19.31
C THR A 347 0.74 -12.74 18.16
N VAL A 348 1.24 -12.70 16.93
CA VAL A 348 0.46 -12.95 15.71
C VAL A 348 1.15 -14.05 14.89
N ASP A 349 0.42 -15.13 14.58
CA ASP A 349 0.88 -16.13 13.61
C ASP A 349 0.59 -15.63 12.18
N LEU A 350 1.65 -15.48 11.39
CA LEU A 350 1.64 -14.92 10.05
C LEU A 350 1.88 -15.99 8.97
N GLY A 351 1.96 -17.26 9.36
CA GLY A 351 2.25 -18.35 8.44
C GLY A 351 3.62 -18.20 7.78
N THR A 352 3.84 -18.91 6.68
CA THR A 352 5.10 -18.84 5.94
C THR A 352 5.15 -17.61 5.03
N TRP A 353 6.33 -17.01 4.91
CA TRP A 353 6.57 -15.94 3.94
C TRP A 353 6.13 -16.36 2.52
N PRO A 354 5.48 -15.48 1.74
CA PRO A 354 5.15 -15.77 0.35
C PRO A 354 6.44 -15.83 -0.49
N GLU A 355 6.80 -17.03 -0.95
CA GLU A 355 7.96 -17.26 -1.83
C GLU A 355 7.78 -16.68 -3.22
#